data_AF-X6CCT9-F1
#
_entry.id   AF-X6CCT9-F1
#
_cell.length_a   1.000
_cell.length_b   1.000
_cell.length_c   1.000
_cell.angle_alpha   90.00
_cell.angle_beta   90.00
_cell.angle_gamma   90.00
#
_symmetry.space_group_name_H-M   'P 1'
#
loop_
_entity.id
_entity.type
_entity.pdbx_description
1 polymer ?
#
loop_
_entity_poly.entity_id
_entity_poly.type
_entity_poly.pdbx_seq_one_letter_code
_entity_poly.pdbx_strand_id
1 'polypeptide(L)'
;MFSRPRCADRRVVDDRPRWSGAHYGGTRVHAFNVQSGVDGSGFGNPGLCCTTRHLSSYSNILHGQPGTDGWHLASTKMARFGRSSPEFCTRIKDPAASNGGHSLQDVALYARDDKLAAWGWARWRSRVSARLGGRHIRDDRKWIATRASCPVAQ
;
A
#
# COMPACT_ATOMS: atom_id res chain seq x y z
N MET A 1 -4.35 5.13 -9.25
CA MET A 1 -3.01 5.12 -8.61
C MET A 1 -2.81 4.00 -7.59
N PHE A 2 -3.86 3.52 -6.93
CA PHE A 2 -3.77 2.60 -5.79
C PHE A 2 -3.49 1.13 -6.16
N SER A 3 -3.62 0.80 -7.45
CA SER A 3 -3.35 -0.52 -8.04
C SER A 3 -1.89 -0.73 -8.45
N ARG A 4 -1.02 0.28 -8.29
CA ARG A 4 0.40 0.12 -8.60
C ARG A 4 1.02 -0.94 -7.67
N PRO A 5 1.95 -1.78 -8.16
CA PRO A 5 2.62 -2.83 -7.38
C PRO A 5 3.03 -2.39 -5.97
N ARG A 6 3.73 -1.26 -5.83
CA ARG A 6 4.21 -0.75 -4.53
C ARG A 6 3.10 -0.46 -3.50
N CYS A 7 1.89 -0.15 -3.95
CA CYS A 7 0.75 0.10 -3.07
C CYS A 7 -0.08 -1.17 -2.85
N ALA A 8 -0.18 -2.01 -3.89
CA ALA A 8 -1.05 -3.17 -3.93
C ALA A 8 -0.39 -4.43 -3.32
N ASP A 9 0.92 -4.59 -3.47
CA ASP A 9 1.69 -5.77 -3.05
C ASP A 9 1.63 -6.03 -1.53
N ARG A 10 1.38 -4.99 -0.72
CA ARG A 10 1.18 -5.09 0.75
C ARG A 10 -0.30 -5.18 1.18
N ARG A 11 -1.22 -5.19 0.22
CA ARG A 11 -2.67 -5.21 0.42
C ARG A 11 -3.23 -6.40 -0.35
N VAL A 12 -3.04 -7.59 0.20
CA VAL A 12 -3.35 -8.88 -0.44
C VAL A 12 -4.52 -9.56 0.27
N VAL A 13 -5.19 -10.48 -0.42
CA VAL A 13 -6.34 -11.22 0.15
C VAL A 13 -5.91 -12.45 0.95
N ASP A 14 -4.70 -12.95 0.74
CA ASP A 14 -4.19 -14.22 1.26
C ASP A 14 -3.08 -14.05 2.30
N ASP A 15 -2.99 -12.86 2.91
CA ASP A 15 -2.00 -12.51 3.94
C ASP A 15 -0.52 -12.64 3.54
N ARG A 16 -0.22 -12.89 2.27
CA ARG A 16 1.15 -13.12 1.78
C ARG A 16 1.57 -11.99 0.83
N PRO A 17 2.41 -11.03 1.27
CA PRO A 17 2.78 -9.90 0.43
C PRO A 17 3.44 -10.35 -0.88
N ARG A 18 3.30 -9.52 -1.91
CA ARG A 18 3.83 -9.82 -3.25
C ARG A 18 5.09 -9.03 -3.55
N TRP A 19 5.86 -9.55 -4.50
CA TRP A 19 6.77 -8.77 -5.31
C TRP A 19 6.25 -8.82 -6.74
N SER A 20 5.82 -7.67 -7.26
CA SER A 20 5.30 -7.56 -8.61
C SER A 20 5.81 -6.30 -9.34
N GLY A 21 5.51 -6.21 -10.63
CA GLY A 21 5.90 -5.11 -11.51
C GLY A 21 7.05 -5.46 -12.45
N ALA A 22 7.36 -4.50 -13.34
CA ALA A 22 8.21 -4.73 -14.51
C ALA A 22 9.59 -5.35 -14.21
N HIS A 23 10.22 -4.99 -13.07
CA HIS A 23 11.54 -5.51 -12.70
C HIS A 23 11.53 -6.95 -12.19
N TYR A 24 10.37 -7.51 -11.83
CA TYR A 24 10.27 -8.87 -11.30
C TYR A 24 9.90 -9.91 -12.37
N GLY A 25 9.64 -9.51 -13.62
CA GLY A 25 9.26 -10.43 -14.71
C GLY A 25 7.94 -11.19 -14.48
N GLY A 26 7.20 -10.86 -13.42
CA GLY A 26 6.00 -11.56 -12.99
C GLY A 26 5.69 -11.29 -11.52
N THR A 27 4.52 -11.74 -11.08
CA THR A 27 4.12 -11.69 -9.67
C THR A 27 4.68 -12.90 -8.94
N ARG A 28 5.29 -12.67 -7.78
CA ARG A 28 5.70 -13.74 -6.86
C ARG A 28 5.37 -13.39 -5.42
N VAL A 29 5.29 -14.40 -4.55
CA VAL A 29 5.20 -14.20 -3.10
C VAL A 29 6.53 -13.64 -2.59
N HIS A 30 6.48 -12.78 -1.57
CA HIS A 30 7.66 -12.29 -0.87
C HIS A 30 8.57 -13.45 -0.43
N ALA A 31 9.87 -13.36 -0.71
CA ALA A 31 10.78 -14.52 -0.59
C ALA A 31 10.91 -15.09 0.84
N PHE A 32 10.72 -14.25 1.86
CA PHE A 32 10.83 -14.67 3.26
C PHE A 32 9.57 -15.39 3.79
N ASN A 33 8.59 -15.69 2.92
CA ASN A 33 7.34 -16.38 3.27
C ASN A 33 6.61 -15.78 4.49
N VAL A 34 6.77 -14.48 4.70
CA VAL A 34 6.13 -13.73 5.79
C VAL A 34 4.61 -13.67 5.57
N GLN A 35 3.87 -13.65 6.68
CA GLN A 35 2.41 -13.47 6.70
C GLN A 35 2.01 -12.34 7.64
N SER A 36 0.74 -11.93 7.66
CA SER A 36 0.25 -10.89 8.58
C SER A 36 0.40 -11.25 10.07
N GLY A 37 0.43 -12.54 10.40
CA GLY A 37 0.43 -13.03 11.78
C GLY A 37 -0.96 -13.47 12.24
N VAL A 38 -1.02 -14.45 13.13
CA VAL A 38 -2.28 -15.07 13.59
C VAL A 38 -3.11 -14.14 14.50
N ASP A 39 -2.47 -13.09 15.02
CA ASP A 39 -3.09 -12.08 15.88
C ASP A 39 -3.77 -10.94 15.08
N GLY A 40 -3.68 -10.97 13.74
CA GLY A 40 -4.24 -9.93 12.87
C GLY A 40 -3.50 -8.60 12.94
N SER A 41 -2.32 -8.54 13.58
CA SER A 41 -1.54 -7.30 13.76
C SER A 41 -0.87 -6.81 12.46
N GLY A 42 -0.64 -7.71 11.51
CA GLY A 42 0.07 -7.42 10.27
C GLY A 42 1.60 -7.40 10.43
N PHE A 43 2.16 -7.58 11.63
CA PHE A 43 3.60 -7.42 11.86
C PHE A 43 4.45 -8.60 11.41
N GLY A 44 3.84 -9.75 11.12
CA GLY A 44 4.59 -10.96 10.79
C GLY A 44 4.06 -12.17 11.54
N ASN A 45 4.40 -13.36 11.05
CA ASN A 45 4.28 -14.58 11.84
C ASN A 45 5.42 -14.68 12.87
N PRO A 46 5.24 -15.44 13.98
CA PRO A 46 6.28 -15.63 14.98
C PRO A 46 7.62 -16.05 14.37
N GLY A 47 8.70 -15.38 14.78
CA GLY A 47 10.06 -15.61 14.26
C GLY A 47 10.37 -14.94 12.91
N LEU A 48 9.37 -14.40 12.20
CA LEU A 48 9.55 -13.73 10.89
C LEU A 48 8.83 -12.37 10.86
N CYS A 49 9.09 -11.54 11.87
CA CYS A 49 8.58 -10.18 11.91
C CYS A 49 9.12 -9.33 10.75
N CYS A 50 8.27 -8.46 10.20
CA CYS A 50 8.63 -7.57 9.10
C CYS A 50 9.79 -6.65 9.49
N THR A 51 9.79 -6.18 10.73
CA THR A 51 10.79 -5.26 11.31
C THR A 51 12.17 -5.89 11.45
N THR A 52 12.33 -7.21 11.30
CA THR A 52 13.65 -7.87 11.26
C THR A 52 14.45 -7.45 10.02
N ARG A 53 13.77 -7.08 8.92
CA ARG A 53 14.41 -6.65 7.67
C ARG A 53 14.01 -5.24 7.24
N HIS A 54 12.75 -4.85 7.47
CA HIS A 54 12.24 -3.51 7.21
C HIS A 54 12.58 -2.59 8.38
N LEU A 55 13.76 -1.99 8.31
CA LEU A 55 14.27 -1.05 9.31
C LEU A 55 13.85 0.38 8.98
N SER A 56 14.26 1.34 9.81
CA SER A 56 14.06 2.78 9.57
C SER A 56 14.77 3.26 8.29
N SER A 57 15.91 2.65 7.96
CA SER A 57 16.71 2.95 6.78
C SER A 57 16.40 2.01 5.60
N TYR A 58 16.50 2.53 4.37
CA TYR A 58 16.22 1.77 3.16
C TYR A 58 17.49 1.31 2.45
N SER A 59 17.42 0.24 1.67
CA SER A 59 18.49 -0.18 0.77
C SER A 59 18.38 0.52 -0.60
N ASN A 60 19.50 1.02 -1.12
CA ASN A 60 19.61 1.68 -2.43
C ASN A 60 19.81 0.68 -3.59
N ILE A 61 20.01 -0.60 -3.29
CA ILE A 61 20.19 -1.69 -4.27
C ILE A 61 18.84 -2.15 -4.79
N LEU A 62 18.71 -2.35 -6.11
CA LEU A 62 17.47 -2.84 -6.75
C LEU A 62 16.88 -4.04 -5.98
N HIS A 63 15.56 -4.03 -5.72
CA HIS A 63 14.84 -4.99 -4.88
C HIS A 63 15.20 -5.02 -3.38
N GLY A 64 16.09 -4.12 -2.94
CA GLY A 64 16.41 -3.91 -1.53
C GLY A 64 15.22 -3.42 -0.70
N GLN A 65 15.32 -3.65 0.61
CA GLN A 65 14.24 -3.44 1.54
C GLN A 65 13.72 -1.98 1.55
N PRO A 66 12.41 -1.80 1.69
CA PRO A 66 11.80 -0.59 2.20
C PRO A 66 12.42 -0.14 3.53
N GLY A 67 12.50 1.18 3.72
CA GLY A 67 12.99 1.80 4.96
C GLY A 67 11.99 2.81 5.47
N THR A 68 11.30 2.45 6.54
CA THR A 68 10.36 3.29 7.31
C THR A 68 9.93 2.52 8.54
N ASP A 69 9.77 3.24 9.65
CA ASP A 69 9.28 2.65 10.90
C ASP A 69 7.85 2.12 10.76
N GLY A 70 7.52 1.12 11.59
CA GLY A 70 6.17 0.60 11.72
C GLY A 70 5.70 -0.27 10.56
N TRP A 71 6.61 -0.96 9.84
CA TRP A 71 6.22 -1.81 8.71
C TRP A 71 5.29 -2.96 9.14
N HIS A 72 4.09 -2.99 8.56
CA HIS A 72 3.09 -4.04 8.76
C HIS A 72 2.26 -4.24 7.48
N LEU A 73 1.69 -5.42 7.34
CA LEU A 73 0.72 -5.76 6.31
C LEU A 73 -0.64 -5.16 6.64
N ALA A 74 -1.36 -4.69 5.61
CA ALA A 74 -2.74 -4.27 5.82
C ALA A 74 -3.64 -5.50 6.01
N SER A 75 -4.75 -5.33 6.74
CA SER A 75 -5.81 -6.35 6.81
C SER A 75 -6.26 -6.80 5.42
N THR A 76 -6.60 -8.08 5.28
CA THR A 76 -7.16 -8.67 4.04
C THR A 76 -8.44 -7.97 3.57
N LYS A 77 -9.21 -7.38 4.49
CA LYS A 77 -10.35 -6.51 4.16
C LYS A 77 -9.93 -5.31 3.30
N MET A 78 -8.70 -4.82 3.45
CA MET A 78 -8.17 -3.69 2.69
C MET A 78 -7.42 -4.10 1.41
N ALA A 79 -7.56 -5.36 0.97
CA ALA A 79 -6.85 -5.88 -0.20
C ALA A 79 -7.09 -5.08 -1.48
N ARG A 80 -6.01 -4.87 -2.24
CA ARG A 80 -5.98 -4.15 -3.53
C ARG A 80 -5.25 -4.93 -4.61
N PHE A 81 -4.41 -5.89 -4.25
CA PHE A 81 -3.68 -6.70 -5.21
C PHE A 81 -4.65 -7.40 -6.18
N GLY A 82 -4.33 -7.34 -7.48
CA GLY A 82 -5.16 -7.91 -8.54
C GLY A 82 -6.46 -7.16 -8.87
N ARG A 83 -6.78 -6.06 -8.16
CA ARG A 83 -7.98 -5.26 -8.43
C ARG A 83 -7.69 -4.14 -9.41
N SER A 84 -8.61 -3.91 -10.33
CA SER A 84 -8.61 -2.77 -11.23
C SER A 84 -8.88 -1.45 -10.47
N SER A 85 -8.57 -0.32 -11.12
CA SER A 85 -8.85 1.00 -10.54
C SER A 85 -10.34 1.28 -10.27
N PRO A 86 -11.27 0.94 -11.18
CA PRO A 86 -12.72 1.04 -10.93
C PRO A 86 -13.18 0.20 -9.75
N GLU A 87 -12.81 -1.09 -9.70
CA GLU A 87 -13.20 -1.99 -8.61
C GLU A 87 -12.72 -1.47 -7.26
N PHE A 88 -11.46 -1.03 -7.22
CA PHE A 88 -10.90 -0.45 -6.00
C PHE A 88 -11.62 0.84 -5.60
N CYS A 89 -11.94 1.71 -6.57
CA CYS A 89 -12.65 2.95 -6.31
C CYS A 89 -14.05 2.72 -5.71
N THR A 90 -14.79 1.74 -6.22
CA THR A 90 -16.10 1.41 -5.64
C THR A 90 -15.91 0.86 -4.23
N ARG A 91 -14.92 -0.01 -4.04
CA ARG A 91 -14.67 -0.65 -2.74
C ARG A 91 -14.29 0.36 -1.66
N ILE A 92 -13.33 1.26 -1.92
CA ILE A 92 -12.76 2.18 -0.91
C ILE A 92 -13.81 3.11 -0.26
N LYS A 93 -14.96 3.28 -0.91
CA LYS A 93 -16.10 4.06 -0.41
C LYS A 93 -16.89 3.36 0.69
N ASP A 94 -16.76 2.05 0.83
CA ASP A 94 -17.34 1.27 1.92
C ASP A 94 -16.33 1.21 3.10
N PRO A 95 -16.59 1.96 4.19
CA PRO A 95 -15.61 2.05 5.27
C PRO A 95 -15.43 0.75 6.03
N ALA A 96 -16.54 0.07 6.32
CA ALA A 96 -16.56 -1.15 7.10
C ALA A 96 -15.87 -2.32 6.36
N ALA A 97 -16.02 -2.38 5.04
CA ALA A 97 -15.50 -3.51 4.27
C ALA A 97 -14.06 -3.35 3.78
N SER A 98 -13.52 -2.12 3.68
CA SER A 98 -12.38 -1.91 2.78
C SER A 98 -11.34 -0.86 3.17
N ASN A 99 -11.64 0.04 4.10
CA ASN A 99 -10.74 1.14 4.44
C ASN A 99 -10.43 1.23 5.93
N GLY A 100 -10.87 0.27 6.74
CA GLY A 100 -10.59 0.23 8.18
C GLY A 100 -11.56 1.08 9.03
N GLY A 101 -12.75 1.39 8.51
CA GLY A 101 -13.73 2.25 9.19
C GLY A 101 -13.43 3.74 9.05
N HIS A 102 -12.54 4.12 8.15
CA HIS A 102 -12.10 5.49 7.93
C HIS A 102 -12.99 6.23 6.91
N SER A 103 -13.16 7.55 7.07
CA SER A 103 -13.80 8.36 6.03
C SER A 103 -12.91 8.48 4.79
N LEU A 104 -13.47 8.88 3.65
CA LEU A 104 -12.65 9.16 2.45
C LEU A 104 -11.66 10.32 2.70
N GLN A 105 -12.02 11.27 3.56
CA GLN A 105 -11.16 12.35 4.01
C GLN A 105 -9.97 11.80 4.82
N ASP A 106 -10.21 10.89 5.76
CA ASP A 106 -9.15 10.24 6.53
C ASP A 106 -8.23 9.43 5.64
N VAL A 107 -8.78 8.72 4.65
CA VAL A 107 -7.99 7.96 3.68
C VAL A 107 -7.10 8.88 2.84
N ALA A 108 -7.60 10.04 2.41
CA ALA A 108 -6.81 11.04 1.69
C ALA A 108 -5.72 11.65 2.57
N LEU A 109 -6.00 11.89 3.86
CA LEU A 109 -5.01 12.34 4.84
C LEU A 109 -3.94 11.28 5.09
N TYR A 110 -4.32 10.01 5.25
CA TYR A 110 -3.39 8.89 5.37
C TYR A 110 -2.50 8.79 4.12
N ALA A 111 -3.08 8.87 2.92
CA ALA A 111 -2.31 8.81 1.68
C ALA A 111 -1.28 9.95 1.56
N ARG A 112 -1.52 11.09 2.25
CA ARG A 112 -0.65 12.26 2.32
C ARG A 112 0.46 12.15 3.34
N ASP A 113 0.09 11.85 4.59
CA ASP A 113 0.93 12.10 5.77
C ASP A 113 1.61 10.82 6.28
N ASP A 114 1.06 9.65 5.97
CA ASP A 114 1.59 8.39 6.48
C ASP A 114 2.95 8.06 5.84
N LYS A 115 3.92 7.70 6.70
CA LYS A 115 5.29 7.41 6.27
C LYS A 115 5.36 6.14 5.40
N LEU A 116 4.54 5.12 5.67
CA LEU A 116 4.48 3.90 4.85
C LEU A 116 3.84 4.17 3.49
N ALA A 117 2.78 4.99 3.45
CA ALA A 117 2.19 5.46 2.20
C ALA A 117 3.20 6.26 1.38
N ALA A 118 3.86 7.25 1.99
CA ALA A 118 4.91 8.05 1.38
C ALA A 118 6.06 7.19 0.84
N TRP A 119 6.42 6.10 1.52
CA TRP A 119 7.41 5.15 0.99
C TRP A 119 6.94 4.49 -0.31
N GLY A 120 5.70 3.98 -0.35
CA GLY A 120 5.16 3.31 -1.54
C GLY A 120 5.08 4.21 -2.77
N TRP A 121 4.99 5.53 -2.53
CA TRP A 121 4.94 6.60 -3.50
C TRP A 121 6.31 7.02 -4.06
N ALA A 122 7.42 6.74 -3.35
CA ALA A 122 8.76 7.19 -3.73
C ALA A 122 9.27 6.48 -4.99
N ARG A 123 9.92 7.24 -5.89
CA ARG A 123 10.64 6.63 -7.02
C ARG A 123 11.91 5.94 -6.52
N TRP A 124 12.27 4.83 -7.16
CA TRP A 124 13.42 4.00 -6.77
C TRP A 124 14.73 4.79 -6.60
N ARG A 125 15.02 5.72 -7.52
CA ARG A 125 16.27 6.52 -7.53
C ARG A 125 16.19 7.83 -6.74
N SER A 126 14.99 8.30 -6.39
CA SER A 126 14.77 9.53 -5.60
C SER A 126 14.01 9.18 -4.32
N ARG A 127 14.58 8.27 -3.52
CA ARG A 127 14.04 7.85 -2.21
C ARG A 127 14.28 8.86 -1.09
N VAL A 128 14.65 10.10 -1.44
CA VAL A 128 14.32 11.26 -0.61
C VAL A 128 12.80 11.29 -0.58
N SER A 129 12.21 11.21 0.62
CA SER A 129 10.76 11.28 0.92
C SER A 129 9.94 11.58 -0.33
N ALA A 130 9.05 10.67 -0.72
CA ALA A 130 8.02 11.03 -1.68
C ALA A 130 7.10 12.07 -1.01
N ARG A 131 7.55 13.32 -0.95
CA ARG A 131 6.76 14.41 -1.47
C ARG A 131 6.48 14.07 -2.94
N LEU A 132 5.62 13.07 -3.18
CA LEU A 132 4.60 13.23 -4.21
C LEU A 132 3.75 14.40 -3.71
N GLY A 133 4.32 15.61 -3.85
CA GLY A 133 3.87 16.80 -3.16
C GLY A 133 2.45 17.15 -3.58
N GLY A 134 1.77 17.95 -2.75
CA GLY A 134 0.54 18.74 -2.99
C GLY A 134 -0.48 18.28 -4.05
N ARG A 135 -0.07 18.03 -5.30
CA ARG A 135 -0.89 17.56 -6.43
C ARG A 135 -1.76 16.35 -6.10
N HIS A 136 -1.20 15.27 -5.57
CA HIS A 136 -2.01 14.06 -5.31
C HIS A 136 -3.14 14.31 -4.31
N ILE A 137 -2.84 15.10 -3.28
CA ILE A 137 -3.79 15.49 -2.24
C ILE A 137 -4.86 16.43 -2.80
N ARG A 138 -4.46 17.35 -3.69
CA ARG A 138 -5.41 18.21 -4.39
C ARG A 138 -6.34 17.40 -5.29
N ASP A 139 -5.81 16.38 -5.96
CA ASP A 139 -6.60 15.48 -6.80
C ASP A 139 -7.57 14.64 -5.95
N ASP A 140 -7.13 14.10 -4.80
CA ASP A 140 -7.99 13.36 -3.87
C ASP A 140 -9.09 14.23 -3.28
N ARG A 141 -8.76 15.45 -2.82
CA ARG A 141 -9.75 16.42 -2.32
C ARG A 141 -10.74 16.82 -3.39
N LYS A 142 -10.28 17.06 -4.62
CA LYS A 142 -11.14 17.38 -5.77
C LYS A 142 -12.06 16.20 -6.08
N TRP A 143 -11.52 14.98 -6.12
CA TRP A 143 -12.28 13.77 -6.33
C TRP A 143 -13.39 13.60 -5.29
N ILE A 144 -13.06 13.75 -4.00
CA ILE A 144 -14.03 13.70 -2.89
C ILE A 144 -15.10 14.80 -3.05
N ALA A 145 -14.70 16.02 -3.36
CA ALA A 145 -15.63 17.14 -3.59
C ALA A 145 -16.59 16.87 -4.77
N THR A 146 -16.15 16.13 -5.78
CA THR A 146 -16.98 15.65 -6.90
C THR A 146 -17.72 14.35 -6.62
N ARG A 147 -18.06 14.07 -5.36
CA ARG A 147 -18.76 12.85 -4.89
C ARG A 147 -18.00 11.55 -5.14
N ALA A 148 -16.68 11.62 -5.21
CA ALA A 148 -15.79 10.46 -5.32
C ALA A 148 -16.12 9.56 -6.54
N SER A 149 -16.57 10.12 -7.66
CA SER A 149 -16.96 9.34 -8.85
C SER A 149 -15.86 8.38 -9.31
N CYS A 150 -16.24 7.15 -9.65
CA CYS A 150 -15.29 6.12 -10.07
C CYS A 150 -15.05 6.17 -11.57
N PRO A 151 -13.82 5.91 -12.04
CA PRO A 151 -13.57 5.77 -13.45
C PRO A 151 -14.35 4.57 -13.99
N VAL A 152 -14.82 4.68 -15.23
CA VAL A 152 -15.37 3.53 -15.97
C VAL A 152 -14.29 2.46 -16.14
N ALA A 153 -14.71 1.20 -16.07
CA ALA A 153 -13.82 0.09 -16.36
C ALA A 153 -13.37 0.16 -17.82
N GLN A 154 -12.05 0.11 -18.01
CA GLN A 154 -11.41 -0.11 -19.30
C GLN A 154 -11.05 -1.58 -19.40
#